data_AF-A0A7V0L146-F1
#
_entry.id   AF-A0A7V0L146-F1
#
_cell.length_a   1.000
_cell.length_b   1.000
_cell.length_c   1.000
_cell.angle_alpha   90.00
_cell.angle_beta   90.00
_cell.angle_gamma   90.00
#
_symmetry.space_group_name_H-M   'P 1'
#
loop_
_entity.id
_entity.type
_entity.pdbx_description
1 polymer ?
#
loop_
_entity_poly.entity_id
_entity_poly.type
_entity_poly.pdbx_seq_one_letter_code
_entity_poly.pdbx_strand_id
1 'polypeptide(L)'
;MTWWYAVREGFANLRRARGSVWVSIITIALSLWLVGIFLIGAWNGWQVLQKLKDKLEMEVFLLDTVKVQDAYHIRKSLLKIPGVDSVKFVSKY
;
A
#
# COMPACT_ATOMS: atom_id res chain seq x y z
N MET A 1 7.11 51.11 -3.59
CA MET A 1 7.84 50.11 -4.40
C MET A 1 6.90 48.94 -4.66
N THR A 2 6.51 48.74 -5.91
CA THR A 2 5.36 47.91 -6.29
C THR A 2 5.77 46.44 -6.32
N TRP A 3 5.04 45.56 -5.61
CA TRP A 3 5.26 44.11 -5.56
C TRP A 3 5.44 43.45 -6.94
N TRP A 4 4.78 43.99 -7.96
CA TRP A 4 4.94 43.60 -9.37
C TRP A 4 6.37 43.76 -9.90
N TYR A 5 7.08 44.82 -9.49
CA TYR A 5 8.49 45.00 -9.84
C TYR A 5 9.37 43.92 -9.21
N ALA A 6 9.14 43.57 -7.94
CA ALA A 6 9.91 42.54 -7.26
C ALA A 6 9.77 41.17 -7.93
N VAL A 7 8.56 40.79 -8.35
CA VAL A 7 8.34 39.55 -9.10
C VAL A 7 9.04 39.60 -10.47
N ARG A 8 8.84 40.69 -11.23
CA ARG A 8 9.46 40.86 -12.56
C ARG A 8 10.99 40.82 -12.49
N GLU A 9 11.57 41.45 -11.48
CA GLU A 9 13.01 41.54 -11.26
C GLU A 9 13.58 40.21 -10.75
N GLY A 10 12.84 39.49 -9.90
CA GLY A 10 13.15 38.11 -9.53
C GLY A 10 13.25 37.19 -10.75
N PHE A 11 12.26 37.20 -11.64
CA PHE A 11 12.31 36.41 -12.88
C PHE A 11 13.45 36.84 -13.82
N ALA A 12 13.73 38.14 -13.92
CA ALA A 12 14.86 38.64 -14.70
C ALA A 12 16.21 38.15 -14.14
N ASN A 13 16.35 38.12 -12.82
CA ASN A 13 17.54 37.61 -12.13
C ASN A 13 17.69 36.09 -12.27
N LEU A 14 16.61 35.33 -12.18
CA LEU A 14 16.60 33.88 -12.48
C LEU A 14 17.05 33.61 -13.93
N ARG A 15 16.60 34.44 -14.88
CA ARG A 15 16.98 34.33 -16.30
C ARG A 15 18.44 34.69 -16.56
N ARG A 16 19.06 35.54 -15.74
CA ARG A 16 20.49 35.88 -15.80
C ARG A 16 21.36 34.81 -15.13
N ALA A 17 20.92 34.25 -14.01
CA ALA A 17 21.61 33.23 -13.24
C ALA A 17 21.33 31.79 -13.74
N ARG A 18 21.31 31.58 -15.06
CA ARG A 18 20.83 30.32 -15.69
C ARG A 18 21.46 29.07 -15.09
N GLY A 19 22.78 29.06 -14.88
CA GLY A 19 23.50 27.89 -14.37
C GLY A 19 23.04 27.44 -12.97
N SER A 20 22.93 28.38 -12.03
CA SER A 20 22.50 28.07 -10.66
C SER A 20 21.03 27.63 -10.61
N VAL A 21 20.16 28.27 -11.40
CA VAL A 21 18.74 27.90 -11.48
C VAL A 21 18.55 26.48 -12.04
N TRP A 22 19.33 26.09 -13.06
CA TRP A 22 19.30 24.73 -13.58
C TRP A 22 19.67 23.68 -12.53
N VAL A 23 20.74 23.92 -11.77
CA VAL A 23 21.16 23.02 -10.69
C VAL A 23 20.06 22.90 -9.64
N SER A 24 19.47 24.01 -9.19
CA SER A 24 18.39 23.97 -8.21
C SER A 24 17.15 23.22 -8.72
N ILE A 25 16.76 23.42 -9.98
CA ILE A 25 15.63 22.68 -10.58
C ILE A 25 15.93 21.18 -10.59
N ILE A 26 17.13 20.78 -11.02
CA ILE A 26 17.54 19.37 -11.05
C ILE A 26 17.54 18.79 -9.63
N THR A 27 18.06 19.51 -8.64
CA THR A 27 18.05 19.05 -7.24
C THR A 27 16.64 18.82 -6.74
N ILE A 28 15.74 19.80 -6.93
CA ILE A 28 14.34 19.68 -6.51
C ILE A 28 13.64 18.54 -7.25
N ALA A 29 13.88 18.41 -8.55
CA ALA A 29 13.34 17.33 -9.36
C ALA A 29 13.80 15.97 -8.84
N LEU A 30 15.11 15.79 -8.58
CA LEU A 30 15.67 14.56 -8.01
C LEU A 30 15.09 14.25 -6.63
N SER A 31 14.93 15.25 -5.76
CA SER A 31 14.29 15.07 -4.45
C SER A 31 12.86 14.56 -4.60
N LEU A 32 12.05 15.17 -5.46
CA LEU A 32 10.69 14.72 -5.73
C LEU A 32 10.66 13.33 -6.38
N TRP A 33 11.63 13.04 -7.24
CA TRP A 33 11.75 11.74 -7.90
C TRP A 33 12.06 10.62 -6.91
N LEU A 34 12.98 10.85 -5.98
CA LEU A 34 13.28 9.94 -4.88
C LEU A 34 12.06 9.70 -3.99
N VAL A 35 11.31 10.76 -3.65
CA VAL A 35 10.05 10.63 -2.90
C VAL A 35 9.05 9.78 -3.68
N GLY A 36 8.90 10.00 -4.99
CA GLY A 36 8.02 9.21 -5.86
C GLY A 36 8.39 7.73 -5.88
N ILE A 37 9.67 7.40 -6.04
CA ILE A 37 10.18 6.02 -6.00
C ILE A 37 9.86 5.38 -4.65
N PHE A 38 10.09 6.10 -3.55
CA PHE A 38 9.80 5.61 -2.21
C PHE A 38 8.30 5.30 -2.02
N LEU A 39 7.42 6.20 -2.45
CA LEU A 39 5.97 6.01 -2.36
C LEU A 39 5.50 4.80 -3.19
N ILE A 40 6.00 4.65 -4.42
CA ILE A 40 5.67 3.51 -5.27
C ILE A 40 6.19 2.21 -4.64
N GLY A 41 7.42 2.20 -4.11
CA GLY A 41 8.00 1.06 -3.42
C GLY A 41 7.18 0.64 -2.20
N ALA A 42 6.79 1.61 -1.36
CA ALA A 42 5.95 1.36 -0.18
C ALA A 42 4.58 0.79 -0.57
N TRP A 43 3.94 1.35 -1.61
CA TRP A 43 2.65 0.85 -2.10
C TRP A 43 2.74 -0.58 -2.62
N ASN A 44 3.77 -0.89 -3.41
CA ASN A 44 3.99 -2.24 -3.91
C ASN A 44 4.30 -3.23 -2.79
N GLY A 45 5.13 -2.84 -1.82
CA GLY A 45 5.43 -3.67 -0.65
C GLY A 45 4.18 -4.01 0.16
N TRP A 46 3.30 -3.03 0.37
CA TRP A 46 2.02 -3.26 1.04
C TRP A 46 1.14 -4.29 0.30
N GLN A 47 1.05 -4.20 -1.03
CA GLN A 47 0.30 -5.18 -1.82
C GLN A 47 0.90 -6.59 -1.77
N VAL A 48 2.23 -6.72 -1.76
CA VAL A 48 2.91 -8.02 -1.62
C VAL A 48 2.59 -8.65 -0.26
N LEU A 49 2.62 -7.86 0.82
CA LEU A 49 2.26 -8.34 2.16
C LEU A 49 0.81 -8.81 2.24
N GLN A 50 -0.13 -8.10 1.60
CA GLN A 50 -1.53 -8.54 1.54
C GLN A 50 -1.68 -9.86 0.78
N LYS A 51 -1.05 -9.99 -0.39
CA LYS A 51 -1.07 -11.24 -1.17
C LYS A 51 -0.46 -12.43 -0.41
N LEU A 52 0.51 -12.20 0.46
CA LEU A 52 1.10 -13.25 1.29
C LEU A 52 0.16 -13.65 2.44
N LYS A 53 -0.51 -12.68 3.06
CA LYS A 53 -1.56 -12.93 4.06
C LYS A 53 -2.71 -13.76 3.48
N ASP A 54 -3.16 -13.44 2.27
CA ASP A 54 -4.27 -14.15 1.63
C ASP A 54 -3.96 -15.62 1.31
N LYS A 55 -2.67 -16.00 1.23
CA LYS A 55 -2.22 -17.38 0.97
C LYS A 55 -2.10 -18.24 2.23
N LEU A 56 -2.31 -17.67 3.43
CA LEU A 56 -2.29 -18.44 4.66
C LEU A 56 -3.64 -19.18 4.82
N GLU A 57 -3.73 -20.33 4.15
CA GLU A 57 -4.85 -21.25 4.31
C GLU A 57 -4.55 -22.22 5.46
N MET A 58 -5.44 -22.29 6.45
CA MET A 58 -5.37 -23.27 7.54
C MET A 58 -6.41 -24.36 7.33
N GLU A 59 -5.95 -25.59 7.19
CA GLU A 59 -6.82 -26.77 7.11
C GLU A 59 -7.08 -27.32 8.52
N VAL A 60 -8.37 -27.48 8.87
CA VAL A 60 -8.79 -28.12 10.12
C VAL A 60 -9.59 -29.37 9.77
N PHE A 61 -9.08 -30.51 10.22
CA PHE A 61 -9.74 -31.80 10.01
C PHE A 61 -10.76 -32.05 11.12
N LEU A 62 -11.97 -32.44 10.73
CA LEU A 62 -13.02 -32.87 11.65
C LEU A 62 -12.90 -34.37 11.88
N LEU A 63 -13.18 -34.82 13.10
CA LEU A 63 -13.27 -36.24 13.42
C LEU A 63 -14.52 -36.85 12.75
N ASP A 64 -14.44 -38.12 12.35
CA ASP A 64 -15.50 -38.83 11.61
C ASP A 64 -16.84 -38.96 12.39
N THR A 65 -16.86 -38.63 13.68
CA THR A 65 -18.04 -38.66 14.55
C THR A 65 -18.87 -37.38 14.54
N VAL A 66 -18.43 -36.33 13.85
CA VAL A 66 -19.08 -35.02 13.82
C VAL A 66 -20.25 -35.01 12.83
N LYS A 67 -21.46 -34.68 13.28
CA LYS A 67 -22.62 -34.55 12.38
C LYS A 67 -22.51 -33.28 11.53
N VAL A 68 -23.11 -33.29 10.35
CA VAL A 68 -23.14 -32.13 9.43
C VAL A 68 -23.69 -30.86 10.10
N GLN A 69 -24.64 -31.01 11.02
CA GLN A 69 -25.21 -29.91 11.81
C GLN A 69 -24.16 -29.26 12.73
N ASP A 70 -23.31 -30.08 13.36
CA ASP A 70 -22.23 -29.61 14.23
C ASP A 70 -21.14 -28.89 13.42
N ALA A 71 -20.85 -29.36 12.21
CA ALA A 71 -19.92 -28.69 11.29
C ALA A 71 -20.39 -27.26 10.93
N TYR A 72 -21.71 -27.03 10.81
CA TYR A 72 -22.26 -25.69 10.60
C TYR A 72 -22.05 -24.78 11.82
N HIS A 73 -22.23 -25.30 13.03
CA HIS A 73 -21.97 -24.56 14.27
C HIS A 73 -20.48 -24.23 14.43
N ILE A 74 -19.59 -25.18 14.13
CA ILE A 74 -18.13 -24.96 14.15
C ILE A 74 -17.75 -23.88 13.14
N ARG A 75 -18.27 -23.93 11.91
CA ARG A 75 -18.05 -22.89 10.89
C ARG A 75 -18.48 -21.51 11.40
N LYS A 76 -19.66 -21.39 12.02
CA LYS A 76 -20.15 -20.13 12.60
C LYS A 76 -19.25 -19.62 13.72
N SER A 77 -18.68 -20.50 14.52
CA SER A 77 -17.76 -20.13 15.61
C SER A 77 -16.40 -19.68 15.06
N LEU A 78 -15.87 -20.36 14.05
CA LEU A 78 -14.60 -20.00 13.40
C LEU A 78 -14.68 -18.62 12.71
N LEU A 79 -15.79 -18.31 12.05
CA LEU A 79 -16.02 -16.99 11.43
C LEU A 79 -16.10 -15.83 12.44
N LYS A 80 -16.27 -16.11 13.74
CA LYS A 80 -16.25 -15.09 14.80
C LYS A 80 -14.84 -14.79 15.31
N ILE A 81 -13.84 -15.59 14.92
CA ILE A 81 -12.47 -15.41 15.38
C ILE A 81 -11.84 -14.22 14.63
N PRO A 82 -11.29 -13.21 15.33
CA PRO A 82 -10.61 -12.09 14.69
C PRO A 82 -9.44 -12.59 13.82
N GLY A 83 -9.42 -12.20 12.55
CA GLY A 83 -8.38 -12.62 11.59
C GLY A 83 -8.74 -13.82 10.73
N VAL A 84 -9.92 -14.43 10.93
CA VAL A 84 -10.47 -15.42 10.00
C VAL A 84 -11.27 -14.69 8.92
N ASP A 85 -10.77 -14.73 7.69
CA ASP A 85 -11.41 -14.08 6.55
C ASP A 85 -12.53 -14.94 5.95
N SER A 86 -12.29 -16.23 5.75
CA SER A 86 -13.29 -17.16 5.24
C SER A 86 -13.12 -18.58 5.79
N VAL A 87 -14.22 -19.32 5.85
CA VAL A 87 -14.25 -20.73 6.27
C VAL A 87 -15.05 -21.53 5.25
N LYS A 88 -14.36 -22.42 4.52
CA LYS A 88 -14.92 -23.33 3.54
C LYS A 88 -14.95 -24.75 4.10
N PHE A 89 -16.14 -25.35 4.12
CA PHE A 89 -16.27 -26.77 4.45
C PHE A 89 -15.91 -27.60 3.21
N VAL A 90 -14.93 -28.49 3.34
CA VAL A 90 -14.57 -29.47 2.31
C VAL A 90 -15.00 -30.84 2.83
N SER A 91 -15.99 -31.43 2.16
CA SER A 91 -16.39 -32.81 2.44
C SER A 91 -15.29 -33.77 1.99
N LYS A 92 -15.08 -34.86 2.73
CA LYS A 92 -14.16 -35.94 2.34
C LYS A 92 -14.64 -36.71 1.09
N TYR A 93 -15.84 -36.39 0.58
CA TYR A 93 -16.49 -37.00 -0.58
C TYR A 93 -17.29 -35.96 -1.36
#